data_AF-A0A654ERT4-F1
#
_entry.id   AF-A0A654ERT4-F1
#
_cell.length_a   1.000
_cell.length_b   1.000
_cell.length_c   1.000
_cell.angle_alpha   90.00
_cell.angle_beta   90.00
_cell.angle_gamma   90.00
#
_symmetry.space_group_name_H-M   'P 1'
#
loop_
_entity.id
_entity.type
_entity.pdbx_description
1 polymer ?
#
loop_
_entity_poly.entity_id
_entity_poly.type
_entity_poly.pdbx_seq_one_letter_code
_entity_poly.pdbx_strand_id
1 'polypeptide(L)'
;MLRFDYLLITALAISTVSVVMAQVPPEKQFRVLNEPGYAPYITEYDASYRFLNSPNQNFFTIPFQLMFYNTTPSAYVLALRVGTRRDMSFTRWIWDANRNNPVGDNSTLSFGRNGNLVLAELNGQVKWQTNTANKGVTGFQILPNGNMVLHDKHGKFVWQSFDHPTDTLLVGQSLKVNGVNKLVSRTSDMNGSDGPYSMVLDNKGLTMYVNKTGTPLVYGGWTDHDFRGTVTFAVTREFDNLTEPSAYELLLEPAPQPATNPGNNRRLLQVRPIGSGGGTLNLNKINYNGTISYLRLGSDGSLKAFSYFPAATYLEWEETFAFFSNYFVRQCGLPTFCGDYGYCDRGMCVGCPTPKGLLAWSDKCAPPKTTQFCSGGKGKAVNYYKIVGVEHFTGPYVNDGQGPTSVNDCKAKCDRDCKCLGYFYKEKDKKCLLAPLLGTLIKDANTSSVAYIKY
;
A
#
# COMPACT_ATOMS: atom_id res chain seq x y z
N MET A 1 -15.16 88.07 -23.97
CA MET A 1 -15.80 87.02 -23.15
C MET A 1 -15.05 85.73 -23.44
N LEU A 2 -14.22 85.29 -22.50
CA LEU A 2 -13.26 84.19 -22.63
C LEU A 2 -13.96 82.82 -22.61
N ARG A 3 -13.55 81.89 -23.48
CA ARG A 3 -13.72 80.44 -23.28
C ARG A 3 -12.42 79.74 -23.68
N PHE A 4 -11.78 79.14 -22.68
CA PHE A 4 -10.68 78.20 -22.82
C PHE A 4 -11.29 76.80 -22.72
N ASP A 5 -11.27 76.04 -23.81
CA ASP A 5 -11.64 74.62 -23.80
C ASP A 5 -10.39 73.80 -23.43
N TYR A 6 -10.33 73.34 -22.18
CA TYR A 6 -9.32 72.39 -21.72
C TYR A 6 -9.75 70.96 -22.12
N LEU A 7 -9.07 70.38 -23.12
CA LEU A 7 -9.14 68.94 -23.37
C LEU A 7 -8.35 68.20 -22.28
N LEU A 8 -9.05 67.52 -21.38
CA LEU A 8 -8.45 66.61 -20.41
C LEU A 8 -8.16 65.26 -21.11
N ILE A 9 -6.92 65.01 -21.51
CA ILE A 9 -6.49 63.70 -22.02
C ILE A 9 -6.20 62.81 -20.80
N THR A 10 -7.15 61.96 -20.42
CA THR A 10 -6.92 60.89 -19.45
C THR A 10 -6.14 59.75 -20.12
N ALA A 11 -4.84 59.65 -19.84
CA ALA A 11 -4.03 58.50 -20.21
C ALA A 11 -4.39 57.32 -19.29
N LEU A 12 -5.16 56.35 -19.78
CA LEU A 12 -5.32 55.06 -19.13
C LEU A 12 -4.01 54.27 -19.28
N ALA A 13 -3.19 54.23 -18.23
CA ALA A 13 -2.10 53.28 -18.14
C ALA A 13 -2.68 51.87 -17.94
N ILE A 14 -2.85 51.12 -19.04
CA ILE A 14 -3.17 49.69 -18.98
C ILE A 14 -1.91 48.99 -18.47
N SER A 15 -1.84 48.72 -17.17
CA SER A 15 -0.78 47.85 -16.63
C SER A 15 -1.09 46.41 -17.06
N THR A 16 -0.41 45.96 -18.10
CA THR A 16 -0.43 44.55 -18.47
C THR A 16 0.39 43.80 -17.42
N VAL A 17 -0.27 43.25 -16.41
CA VAL A 17 0.37 42.31 -15.49
C VAL A 17 0.63 41.02 -16.26
N SER A 18 1.81 40.93 -16.88
CA SER A 18 2.33 39.69 -17.43
C SER A 18 2.64 38.76 -16.27
N VAL A 19 1.73 37.83 -15.96
CA VAL A 19 2.02 36.74 -15.02
C VAL A 19 3.01 35.80 -15.71
N VAL A 20 4.30 36.08 -15.57
CA VAL A 20 5.35 35.15 -16.02
C VAL A 20 5.31 33.96 -15.06
N MET A 21 4.70 32.85 -15.50
CA MET A 21 4.76 31.61 -14.74
C MET A 21 6.21 31.17 -14.62
N ALA A 22 6.61 30.77 -13.40
CA ALA A 22 7.96 30.25 -13.17
C ALA A 22 8.19 29.00 -14.03
N GLN A 23 9.37 28.93 -14.65
CA GLN A 23 9.77 27.87 -15.57
C GLN A 23 11.00 27.16 -15.03
N VAL A 24 11.20 25.91 -15.46
CA VAL A 24 12.40 25.16 -15.11
C VAL A 24 13.61 25.77 -15.82
N PRO A 25 14.66 26.19 -15.07
CA PRO A 25 15.90 26.70 -15.67
C PRO A 25 16.55 25.65 -16.60
N PRO A 26 17.18 26.06 -17.72
CA PRO A 26 17.79 25.12 -18.67
C PRO A 26 18.75 24.10 -18.05
N GLU A 27 19.54 24.51 -17.06
CA GLU A 27 20.51 23.68 -16.34
C GLU A 27 19.87 22.62 -15.43
N LYS A 28 18.57 22.76 -15.13
CA LYS A 28 17.78 21.78 -14.36
C LYS A 28 16.88 20.91 -15.25
N GLN A 29 16.86 21.15 -16.55
CA GLN A 29 16.12 20.33 -17.50
C GLN A 29 16.92 19.08 -17.89
N PHE A 30 16.22 17.98 -18.14
CA PHE A 30 16.84 16.74 -18.57
C PHE A 30 15.93 15.91 -19.49
N ARG A 31 16.56 15.09 -20.32
CA ARG A 31 15.92 14.06 -21.13
C ARG A 31 16.80 12.82 -21.09
N VAL A 32 16.29 11.75 -20.50
CA VAL A 32 17.00 10.47 -20.31
C VAL A 32 16.34 9.43 -21.20
N LEU A 33 17.15 8.78 -22.03
CA LEU A 33 16.72 7.65 -22.86
C LEU A 33 16.87 6.35 -22.07
N ASN A 34 15.87 5.47 -22.16
CA ASN A 34 15.94 4.10 -21.64
C ASN A 34 16.78 3.23 -22.58
N GLU A 35 18.09 3.40 -22.51
CA GLU A 35 19.06 2.71 -23.36
C GLU A 35 19.31 1.26 -22.90
N PRO A 36 19.67 0.35 -23.82
CA PRO A 36 20.05 -1.02 -23.49
C PRO A 36 21.25 -1.10 -22.53
N GLY A 37 21.26 -2.13 -21.68
CA GLY A 37 22.35 -2.43 -20.77
C GLY A 37 21.82 -2.74 -19.37
N TYR A 38 22.12 -3.95 -18.86
CA TYR A 38 21.72 -4.35 -17.52
C TYR A 38 22.85 -4.14 -16.54
N ALA A 39 22.50 -3.63 -15.37
CA ALA A 39 23.42 -3.51 -14.26
C ALA A 39 23.60 -4.87 -13.55
N PRO A 40 24.77 -5.12 -12.94
CA PRO A 40 25.21 -6.48 -12.61
C PRO A 40 24.67 -7.03 -11.28
N TYR A 41 24.05 -6.21 -10.44
CA TYR A 41 23.68 -6.61 -9.07
C TYR A 41 22.31 -7.27 -8.96
N ILE A 42 22.12 -8.13 -7.96
CA ILE A 42 20.83 -8.75 -7.66
C ILE A 42 19.89 -7.70 -7.06
N THR A 43 18.65 -7.69 -7.51
CA THR A 43 17.60 -6.82 -6.97
C THR A 43 16.36 -7.61 -6.62
N GLU A 44 15.45 -6.98 -5.89
CA GLU A 44 14.15 -7.55 -5.59
C GLU A 44 13.39 -8.00 -6.84
N TYR A 45 12.74 -9.17 -6.73
CA TYR A 45 12.01 -9.86 -7.81
C TYR A 45 12.86 -10.41 -8.95
N ASP A 46 14.16 -10.62 -8.72
CA ASP A 46 15.14 -10.99 -9.77
C ASP A 46 15.06 -10.05 -10.98
N ALA A 47 14.72 -8.79 -10.71
CA ALA A 47 14.49 -7.80 -11.76
C ALA A 47 15.81 -7.40 -12.41
N SER A 48 15.74 -7.24 -13.73
CA SER A 48 16.76 -6.52 -14.48
C SER A 48 16.53 -5.02 -14.36
N TYR A 49 17.59 -4.21 -14.37
CA TYR A 49 17.46 -2.76 -14.19
C TYR A 49 18.51 -1.95 -14.95
N ARG A 50 18.20 -0.67 -15.17
CA ARG A 50 18.98 0.29 -15.95
C ARG A 50 19.11 1.60 -15.19
N PHE A 51 20.32 2.15 -15.18
CA PHE A 51 20.61 3.44 -14.55
C PHE A 51 20.02 4.60 -15.36
N LEU A 52 19.57 5.64 -14.67
CA LEU A 52 19.29 6.93 -15.29
C LEU A 52 20.57 7.78 -15.30
N ASN A 53 21.01 8.17 -16.49
CA ASN A 53 22.20 9.00 -16.67
C ASN A 53 21.80 10.35 -17.28
N SER A 54 22.21 11.44 -16.63
CA SER A 54 22.05 12.79 -17.17
C SER A 54 23.19 13.68 -16.68
N PRO A 55 23.76 14.56 -17.54
CA PRO A 55 24.77 15.52 -17.10
C PRO A 55 24.21 16.59 -16.16
N ASN A 56 22.89 16.83 -16.20
CA ASN A 56 22.23 17.93 -15.48
C ASN A 56 21.51 17.47 -14.21
N GLN A 57 21.35 16.16 -14.01
CA GLN A 57 20.53 15.62 -12.92
C GLN A 57 21.18 14.38 -12.30
N ASN A 58 21.38 14.45 -10.98
CA ASN A 58 21.70 13.28 -10.18
C ASN A 58 20.39 12.59 -9.72
N PHE A 59 20.24 11.32 -10.06
CA PHE A 59 19.08 10.49 -9.69
C PHE A 59 19.37 9.61 -8.45
N PHE A 60 20.43 9.93 -7.71
CA PHE A 60 20.85 9.20 -6.53
C PHE A 60 21.00 10.13 -5.32
N THR A 61 20.37 9.76 -4.21
CA THR A 61 20.52 10.40 -2.90
C THR A 61 20.50 9.29 -1.87
N ILE A 62 21.66 9.01 -1.26
CA ILE A 62 21.83 7.83 -0.39
C ILE A 62 20.71 7.76 0.67
N PRO A 63 20.05 6.60 0.86
CA PRO A 63 20.21 5.31 0.16
C PRO A 63 19.29 5.10 -1.07
N PHE A 64 18.61 6.14 -1.56
CA PHE A 64 17.58 6.07 -2.59
C PHE A 64 18.12 6.36 -4.00
N GLN A 65 17.65 5.61 -5.00
CA GLN A 65 18.01 5.83 -6.40
C GLN A 65 16.83 5.62 -7.34
N LEU A 66 16.61 6.53 -8.29
CA LEU A 66 15.61 6.39 -9.35
C LEU A 66 16.22 5.67 -10.57
N MET A 67 15.54 4.64 -11.06
CA MET A 67 16.04 3.70 -12.07
C MET A 67 14.89 3.14 -12.91
N PHE A 68 15.20 2.50 -14.04
CA PHE A 68 14.26 1.60 -14.69
C PHE A 68 14.50 0.17 -14.21
N TYR A 69 13.44 -0.62 -14.03
CA TYR A 69 13.54 -2.07 -13.88
C TYR A 69 12.50 -2.80 -14.72
N ASN A 70 12.72 -4.10 -14.93
CA ASN A 70 11.75 -4.98 -15.56
C ASN A 70 11.87 -6.41 -15.01
N THR A 71 10.72 -7.03 -14.72
CA THR A 71 10.59 -8.47 -14.44
C THR A 71 10.10 -9.24 -15.67
N THR A 72 9.58 -8.53 -16.67
CA THR A 72 9.16 -9.06 -17.97
C THR A 72 10.00 -8.41 -19.07
N PRO A 73 10.55 -9.16 -20.04
CA PRO A 73 11.33 -8.58 -21.14
C PRO A 73 10.60 -7.43 -21.84
N SER A 74 11.31 -6.33 -22.11
CA SER A 74 10.80 -5.13 -22.80
C SER A 74 9.61 -4.41 -22.15
N ALA A 75 9.31 -4.68 -20.87
CA ALA A 75 8.29 -3.98 -20.09
C ALA A 75 8.93 -3.27 -18.89
N TYR A 76 9.35 -2.01 -19.09
CA TYR A 76 10.10 -1.26 -18.09
C TYR A 76 9.22 -0.36 -17.22
N VAL A 77 9.55 -0.32 -15.94
CA VAL A 77 8.94 0.51 -14.92
C VAL A 77 9.99 1.47 -14.37
N LEU A 78 9.67 2.76 -14.34
CA LEU A 78 10.45 3.77 -13.63
C LEU A 78 10.15 3.67 -12.14
N ALA A 79 11.18 3.46 -11.32
CA ALA A 79 11.00 3.18 -9.90
C ALA A 79 12.13 3.68 -9.03
N LEU A 80 11.79 3.92 -7.77
CA LEU A 80 12.73 4.30 -6.73
C LEU A 80 13.10 3.07 -5.91
N ARG A 81 14.40 2.78 -5.82
CA ARG A 81 14.95 1.71 -4.98
C ARG A 81 15.62 2.26 -3.74
N VAL A 82 15.71 1.43 -2.70
CA VAL A 82 16.41 1.71 -1.44
C VAL A 82 17.47 0.63 -1.15
N GLY A 83 18.62 1.07 -0.62
CA GLY A 83 19.73 0.20 -0.19
C GLY A 83 21.10 0.84 -0.46
N THR A 84 22.18 0.27 0.06
CA THR A 84 23.53 0.75 -0.27
C THR A 84 24.15 -0.08 -1.40
N ARG A 85 25.08 0.50 -2.16
CA ARG A 85 25.80 -0.20 -3.23
C ARG A 85 26.97 -1.00 -2.66
N ARG A 86 26.68 -2.04 -1.88
CA ARG A 86 27.69 -3.04 -1.48
C ARG A 86 27.45 -4.31 -2.29
N ASP A 87 28.54 -4.98 -2.68
CA ASP A 87 28.44 -6.30 -3.30
C ASP A 87 27.60 -7.21 -2.38
N MET A 88 26.59 -7.88 -2.95
CA MET A 88 25.62 -8.75 -2.27
C MET A 88 24.47 -8.06 -1.50
N SER A 89 24.33 -6.73 -1.55
CA SER A 89 23.17 -6.07 -0.91
C SER A 89 21.90 -6.14 -1.76
N PHE A 90 20.84 -6.73 -1.20
CA PHE A 90 19.54 -6.87 -1.87
C PHE A 90 18.80 -5.53 -1.89
N THR A 91 18.80 -4.84 -3.03
CA THR A 91 18.05 -3.58 -3.16
C THR A 91 16.56 -3.83 -3.30
N ARG A 92 15.74 -2.96 -2.69
CA ARG A 92 14.28 -3.08 -2.62
C ARG A 92 13.61 -2.00 -3.46
N TRP A 93 12.56 -2.34 -4.20
CA TRP A 93 11.77 -1.39 -5.01
C TRP A 93 10.64 -0.80 -4.16
N ILE A 94 10.72 0.48 -3.80
CA ILE A 94 9.79 1.07 -2.81
C ILE A 94 8.76 2.04 -3.39
N TRP A 95 8.86 2.34 -4.69
CA TRP A 95 7.90 3.18 -5.39
C TRP A 95 7.99 2.94 -6.91
N ASP A 96 6.85 2.83 -7.58
CA ASP A 96 6.74 2.67 -9.04
C ASP A 96 5.91 3.80 -9.65
N ALA A 97 6.40 4.41 -10.73
CA ALA A 97 5.66 5.43 -11.46
C ALA A 97 4.55 4.80 -12.32
N ASN A 98 4.91 3.79 -13.11
CA ASN A 98 4.10 3.29 -14.23
C ASN A 98 3.92 1.76 -14.21
N ARG A 99 3.84 1.14 -13.03
CA ARG A 99 3.65 -0.32 -12.85
C ARG A 99 2.45 -0.92 -13.58
N ASN A 100 1.42 -0.12 -13.88
CA ASN A 100 0.22 -0.54 -14.62
C ASN A 100 0.28 -0.21 -16.12
N ASN A 101 1.28 0.55 -16.56
CA ASN A 101 1.46 0.93 -17.96
C ASN A 101 2.97 0.98 -18.28
N PRO A 102 3.64 -0.20 -18.33
CA PRO A 102 5.08 -0.27 -18.61
C PRO A 102 5.43 0.36 -19.96
N VAL A 103 6.65 0.88 -20.06
CA VAL A 103 7.21 1.42 -21.31
C VAL A 103 8.10 0.40 -22.01
N GLY A 104 8.24 0.52 -23.33
CA GLY A 104 9.17 -0.26 -24.12
C GLY A 104 10.63 0.25 -24.08
N ASP A 105 11.48 -0.44 -24.83
CA ASP A 105 12.84 0.02 -25.12
C ASP A 105 12.85 1.39 -25.81
N ASN A 106 13.89 2.19 -25.57
CA ASN A 106 14.04 3.55 -26.10
C ASN A 106 12.94 4.55 -25.68
N SER A 107 12.16 4.22 -24.64
CA SER A 107 11.29 5.18 -23.96
C SER A 107 12.11 6.32 -23.36
N THR A 108 11.48 7.48 -23.14
CA THR A 108 12.17 8.67 -22.63
C THR A 108 11.52 9.17 -21.34
N LEU A 109 12.35 9.41 -20.32
CA LEU A 109 11.99 10.24 -19.16
C LEU A 109 12.46 11.69 -19.43
N SER A 110 11.55 12.65 -19.34
CA SER A 110 11.85 14.06 -19.65
C SER A 110 11.30 15.01 -18.61
N PHE A 111 12.08 16.04 -18.31
CA PHE A 111 11.71 17.16 -17.45
C PHE A 111 12.11 18.45 -18.15
N GLY A 112 11.12 19.11 -18.74
CA GLY A 112 11.32 20.27 -19.61
C GLY A 112 10.94 21.59 -18.97
N ARG A 113 11.08 22.66 -19.75
CA ARG A 113 10.78 24.06 -19.38
C ARG A 113 9.42 24.28 -18.69
N ASN A 114 8.40 23.53 -19.08
CA ASN A 114 7.05 23.66 -18.52
C ASN A 114 6.90 23.03 -17.12
N GLY A 115 7.92 22.32 -16.61
CA GLY A 115 7.87 21.75 -15.26
C GLY A 115 7.07 20.46 -15.11
N ASN A 116 6.73 19.79 -16.21
CA ASN A 116 6.12 18.46 -16.17
C ASN A 116 7.21 17.38 -16.26
N LEU A 117 7.17 16.39 -15.37
CA LEU A 117 7.98 15.19 -15.48
C LEU A 117 7.17 14.13 -16.23
N VAL A 118 7.68 13.70 -17.39
CA VAL A 118 6.94 12.88 -18.36
C VAL A 118 7.75 11.65 -18.73
N LEU A 119 7.12 10.48 -18.63
CA LEU A 119 7.61 9.22 -19.16
C LEU A 119 6.77 8.84 -20.39
N ALA A 120 7.43 8.73 -21.55
CA ALA A 120 6.78 8.46 -22.82
C ALA A 120 7.50 7.38 -23.64
N GLU A 121 6.73 6.68 -24.47
CA GLU A 121 7.24 5.75 -25.48
C GLU A 121 8.01 6.47 -26.58
N LEU A 122 8.75 5.70 -27.38
CA LEU A 122 9.47 6.21 -28.56
C LEU A 122 8.55 6.93 -29.55
N ASN A 123 7.30 6.48 -29.69
CA ASN A 123 6.30 7.10 -30.56
C ASN A 123 5.64 8.36 -29.95
N GLY A 124 6.07 8.78 -28.75
CA GLY A 124 5.53 9.95 -28.04
C GLY A 124 4.29 9.67 -27.19
N GLN A 125 3.78 8.44 -27.13
CA GLN A 125 2.68 8.10 -26.24
C GLN A 125 3.12 8.27 -24.77
N VAL A 126 2.47 9.17 -24.05
CA VAL A 126 2.71 9.37 -22.62
C VAL A 126 2.15 8.17 -21.84
N LYS A 127 3.01 7.51 -21.07
CA LYS A 127 2.64 6.37 -20.22
C LYS A 127 2.44 6.77 -18.77
N TRP A 128 3.17 7.79 -18.31
CA TRP A 128 3.03 8.39 -16.98
C TRP A 128 3.52 9.84 -16.97
N GLN A 129 2.93 10.68 -16.13
CA GLN A 129 3.39 12.05 -15.90
C GLN A 129 2.88 12.63 -14.57
N THR A 130 3.54 13.68 -14.07
CA THR A 130 3.18 14.36 -12.81
C THR A 130 2.01 15.34 -12.93
N ASN A 131 1.58 15.67 -14.15
CA ASN A 131 0.53 16.68 -14.43
C ASN A 131 0.83 18.05 -13.80
N THR A 132 2.10 18.47 -13.86
CA THR A 132 2.59 19.73 -13.28
C THR A 132 2.94 20.80 -14.31
N ALA A 133 2.61 20.57 -15.58
CA ALA A 133 2.83 21.52 -16.66
C ALA A 133 2.31 22.91 -16.29
N ASN A 134 3.20 23.90 -16.36
CA ASN A 134 2.96 25.31 -16.08
C ASN A 134 2.46 25.62 -14.66
N LYS A 135 2.66 24.71 -13.68
CA LYS A 135 2.27 24.94 -12.27
C LYS A 135 3.37 25.61 -11.42
N GLY A 136 4.30 26.33 -12.06
CA GLY A 136 5.36 27.07 -11.37
C GLY A 136 6.54 26.22 -10.85
N VAL A 137 6.68 24.98 -11.34
CA VAL A 137 7.82 24.12 -10.99
C VAL A 137 9.13 24.71 -11.50
N THR A 138 10.16 24.68 -10.65
CA THR A 138 11.51 25.15 -10.98
C THR A 138 12.60 24.10 -10.76
N GLY A 139 12.29 22.95 -10.17
CA GLY A 139 13.28 21.90 -9.92
C GLY A 139 12.68 20.56 -9.54
N PHE A 140 13.52 19.52 -9.67
CA PHE A 140 13.27 18.14 -9.27
C PHE A 140 14.34 17.70 -8.28
N GLN A 141 13.97 16.95 -7.23
CA GLN A 141 14.91 16.43 -6.24
C GLN A 141 14.42 15.13 -5.63
N ILE A 142 15.35 14.23 -5.28
CA ILE A 142 15.11 13.10 -4.38
C ILE A 142 15.64 13.51 -2.99
N LEU A 143 14.77 13.52 -1.98
CA LEU A 143 15.15 13.89 -0.62
C LEU A 143 15.79 12.70 0.13
N PRO A 144 16.56 12.93 1.21
CA PRO A 144 17.19 11.87 1.99
C PRO A 144 16.22 10.87 2.65
N ASN A 145 14.93 11.20 2.75
CA ASN A 145 13.88 10.31 3.21
C ASN A 145 13.20 9.51 2.07
N GLY A 146 13.68 9.64 0.83
CA GLY A 146 13.14 8.98 -0.36
C GLY A 146 11.98 9.70 -1.02
N ASN A 147 11.56 10.87 -0.52
CA ASN A 147 10.52 11.64 -1.19
C ASN A 147 11.06 12.29 -2.46
N MET A 148 10.47 11.96 -3.61
CA MET A 148 10.77 12.61 -4.89
C MET A 148 9.86 13.81 -5.06
N VAL A 149 10.41 15.01 -5.19
CA VAL A 149 9.64 16.26 -5.17
C VAL A 149 9.90 17.10 -6.42
N LEU A 150 8.83 17.73 -6.91
CA LEU A 150 8.89 18.88 -7.81
C LEU A 150 8.54 20.12 -6.99
N HIS A 151 9.40 21.14 -7.00
CA HIS A 151 9.26 22.32 -6.15
C HIS A 151 9.28 23.63 -6.94
N ASP A 152 8.61 24.65 -6.39
CA ASP A 152 8.66 26.01 -6.89
C ASP A 152 9.93 26.75 -6.42
N LYS A 153 10.08 28.01 -6.84
CA LYS A 153 11.24 28.85 -6.50
C LYS A 153 11.40 29.12 -4.99
N HIS A 154 10.37 28.87 -4.19
CA HIS A 154 10.36 29.02 -2.74
C HIS A 154 10.57 27.68 -2.01
N GLY A 155 10.80 26.59 -2.75
CA GLY A 155 10.95 25.26 -2.20
C GLY A 155 9.63 24.59 -1.81
N LYS A 156 8.47 25.20 -2.11
CA LYS A 156 7.17 24.58 -1.84
C LYS A 156 6.95 23.43 -2.82
N PHE A 157 6.49 22.30 -2.29
CA PHE A 157 6.18 21.13 -3.12
C PHE A 157 4.96 21.41 -3.99
N VAL A 158 5.15 21.27 -5.30
CA VAL A 158 4.09 21.29 -6.33
C VAL A 158 3.61 19.86 -6.60
N TRP A 159 4.51 18.89 -6.50
CA TRP A 159 4.22 17.46 -6.57
C TRP A 159 5.22 16.70 -5.70
N GLN A 160 4.79 15.58 -5.12
CA GLN A 160 5.68 14.70 -4.35
C GLN A 160 5.24 13.23 -4.46
N SER A 161 6.20 12.30 -4.51
CA SER A 161 5.91 10.86 -4.57
C SER A 161 5.20 10.36 -3.33
N PHE A 162 5.38 11.03 -2.18
CA PHE A 162 4.74 10.64 -0.92
C PHE A 162 3.21 10.72 -0.96
N ASP A 163 2.63 11.57 -1.82
CA ASP A 163 1.17 11.65 -2.05
C ASP A 163 0.67 10.61 -3.07
N HIS A 164 1.58 9.82 -3.65
CA HIS A 164 1.30 8.77 -4.64
C HIS A 164 2.01 7.45 -4.29
N PRO A 165 1.80 6.85 -3.10
CA PRO A 165 2.40 5.57 -2.76
C PRO A 165 1.96 4.45 -3.71
N THR A 166 2.76 3.39 -3.77
CA THR A 166 2.41 2.14 -4.44
C THR A 166 1.97 1.09 -3.42
N ASP A 167 2.82 0.13 -3.07
CA ASP A 167 2.58 -0.89 -2.06
C ASP A 167 3.29 -0.58 -0.74
N THR A 168 4.06 0.51 -0.68
CA THR A 168 5.02 0.80 0.39
C THR A 168 4.82 2.21 0.98
N LEU A 169 4.97 2.34 2.30
CA LEU A 169 5.18 3.60 3.02
C LEU A 169 6.62 3.69 3.52
N LEU A 170 7.29 4.80 3.22
CA LEU A 170 8.59 5.14 3.81
C LEU A 170 8.43 5.87 5.15
N VAL A 171 9.51 5.92 5.94
CA VAL A 171 9.53 6.70 7.18
C VAL A 171 9.23 8.18 6.88
N GLY A 172 8.25 8.74 7.59
CA GLY A 172 7.74 10.10 7.40
C GLY A 172 6.68 10.24 6.31
N GLN A 173 6.31 9.15 5.63
CA GLN A 173 5.20 9.14 4.67
C GLN A 173 3.89 8.84 5.38
N SER A 174 2.81 9.50 4.93
CA SER A 174 1.49 9.38 5.56
C SER A 174 0.41 8.94 4.58
N LEU A 175 -0.63 8.28 5.10
CA LEU A 175 -1.93 8.12 4.46
C LEU A 175 -2.92 9.10 5.09
N LYS A 176 -3.87 9.62 4.30
CA LYS A 176 -4.81 10.66 4.75
C LYS A 176 -6.25 10.23 4.47
N VAL A 177 -7.16 10.55 5.40
CA VAL A 177 -8.59 10.42 5.15
C VAL A 177 -8.98 11.35 4.01
N ASN A 178 -9.75 10.85 3.04
CA ASN A 178 -10.06 11.54 1.78
C ASN A 178 -8.82 11.91 0.94
N GLY A 179 -7.64 11.38 1.28
CA GLY A 179 -6.47 11.46 0.46
C GLY A 179 -6.60 10.58 -0.77
N VAL A 180 -5.94 10.96 -1.86
CA VAL A 180 -5.81 10.10 -3.05
C VAL A 180 -4.82 8.95 -2.82
N ASN A 181 -4.10 8.98 -1.68
CA ASN A 181 -3.05 8.04 -1.32
C ASN A 181 -3.60 6.84 -0.54
N LYS A 182 -3.32 5.64 -1.06
CA LYS A 182 -3.58 4.33 -0.46
C LYS A 182 -2.45 3.38 -0.85
N LEU A 183 -2.26 2.30 -0.09
CA LEU A 183 -1.40 1.22 -0.57
C LEU A 183 -2.20 0.27 -1.45
N VAL A 184 -1.58 -0.23 -2.51
CA VAL A 184 -2.11 -1.28 -3.39
C VAL A 184 -1.00 -2.30 -3.61
N SER A 185 -1.26 -3.56 -3.23
CA SER A 185 -0.29 -4.64 -3.35
C SER A 185 0.10 -4.89 -4.81
N ARG A 186 1.18 -5.62 -5.03
CA ARG A 186 1.49 -6.23 -6.33
C ARG A 186 0.53 -7.37 -6.62
N THR A 187 0.36 -7.71 -7.91
CA THR A 187 -0.37 -8.92 -8.33
C THR A 187 0.40 -10.17 -7.91
N SER A 188 1.72 -10.14 -8.09
CA SER A 188 2.66 -11.14 -7.58
C SER A 188 4.07 -10.53 -7.53
N ASP A 189 5.04 -11.29 -7.02
CA ASP A 189 6.46 -10.90 -7.07
C ASP A 189 6.92 -10.60 -8.51
N MET A 190 6.51 -11.44 -9.47
CA MET A 190 6.88 -11.28 -10.88
C MET A 190 6.01 -10.27 -11.64
N ASN A 191 4.80 -9.99 -11.17
CA ASN A 191 3.89 -9.04 -11.80
C ASN A 191 3.62 -7.85 -10.89
N GLY A 192 4.33 -6.76 -11.19
CA GLY A 192 4.24 -5.51 -10.46
C GLY A 192 2.94 -4.73 -10.64
N SER A 193 2.02 -5.10 -11.52
CA SER A 193 0.73 -4.38 -11.66
C SER A 193 -0.11 -4.43 -10.37
N ASP A 194 -1.08 -3.53 -10.25
CA ASP A 194 -1.99 -3.42 -9.09
C ASP A 194 -2.69 -4.75 -8.82
N GLY A 195 -2.45 -5.27 -7.62
CA GLY A 195 -3.02 -6.51 -7.12
C GLY A 195 -4.35 -6.31 -6.38
N PRO A 196 -4.89 -7.38 -5.79
CA PRO A 196 -6.22 -7.37 -5.21
C PRO A 196 -6.28 -6.75 -3.81
N TYR A 197 -5.15 -6.50 -3.16
CA TYR A 197 -5.11 -5.99 -1.78
C TYR A 197 -4.84 -4.49 -1.75
N SER A 198 -5.51 -3.80 -0.85
CA SER A 198 -5.27 -2.38 -0.61
C SER A 198 -5.36 -2.02 0.86
N MET A 199 -4.72 -0.93 1.26
CA MET A 199 -4.78 -0.38 2.60
C MET A 199 -5.10 1.09 2.53
N VAL A 200 -6.17 1.49 3.21
CA VAL A 200 -6.76 2.83 3.11
C VAL A 200 -6.98 3.37 4.51
N LEU A 201 -6.66 4.66 4.71
CA LEU A 201 -7.15 5.39 5.86
C LEU A 201 -8.51 5.99 5.53
N ASP A 202 -9.56 5.54 6.21
CA ASP A 202 -10.93 6.04 6.05
C ASP A 202 -11.55 6.39 7.42
N ASN A 203 -12.82 6.79 7.44
CA ASN A 203 -13.52 7.15 8.68
C ASN A 203 -13.70 5.99 9.66
N LYS A 204 -13.44 4.74 9.24
CA LYS A 204 -13.45 3.54 10.09
C LYS A 204 -12.06 3.24 10.64
N GLY A 205 -11.04 4.02 10.30
CA GLY A 205 -9.65 3.79 10.71
C GLY A 205 -8.77 3.34 9.54
N LEU A 206 -7.66 2.67 9.87
CA LEU A 206 -6.67 2.24 8.90
C LEU A 206 -6.96 0.79 8.49
N THR A 207 -7.64 0.62 7.36
CA THR A 207 -8.32 -0.63 7.00
C THR A 207 -7.67 -1.30 5.79
N MET A 208 -7.53 -2.63 5.85
CA MET A 208 -7.02 -3.47 4.76
C MET A 208 -8.20 -4.15 4.04
N TYR A 209 -8.22 -4.04 2.72
CA TYR A 209 -9.28 -4.53 1.85
C TYR A 209 -8.76 -5.51 0.81
N VAL A 210 -9.50 -6.59 0.56
CA VAL A 210 -9.30 -7.51 -0.56
C VAL A 210 -10.43 -7.33 -1.58
N ASN A 211 -10.09 -7.16 -2.85
CA ASN A 211 -11.04 -7.00 -3.95
C ASN A 211 -10.77 -8.01 -5.07
N LYS A 212 -11.23 -9.25 -4.87
CA LYS A 212 -11.22 -10.30 -5.92
C LYS A 212 -12.56 -10.45 -6.66
N THR A 213 -13.65 -9.91 -6.11
CA THR A 213 -15.04 -10.16 -6.58
C THR A 213 -15.75 -8.91 -7.11
N GLY A 214 -15.02 -7.79 -7.20
CA GLY A 214 -15.56 -6.46 -7.53
C GLY A 214 -16.13 -5.71 -6.33
N THR A 215 -16.23 -6.35 -5.16
CA THR A 215 -16.64 -5.72 -3.91
C THR A 215 -15.53 -5.86 -2.87
N PRO A 216 -14.94 -4.75 -2.40
CA PRO A 216 -13.89 -4.79 -1.38
C PRO A 216 -14.40 -5.39 -0.06
N LEU A 217 -13.66 -6.35 0.49
CA LEU A 217 -13.91 -6.96 1.80
C LEU A 217 -12.81 -6.58 2.78
N VAL A 218 -13.20 -6.18 3.99
CA VAL A 218 -12.25 -5.90 5.09
C VAL A 218 -11.65 -7.20 5.59
N TYR A 219 -10.33 -7.27 5.72
CA TYR A 219 -9.64 -8.46 6.24
C TYR A 219 -8.52 -8.15 7.24
N GLY A 220 -8.31 -6.88 7.60
CA GLY A 220 -7.22 -6.49 8.47
C GLY A 220 -7.17 -4.99 8.71
N GLY A 221 -6.19 -4.59 9.51
CA GLY A 221 -5.94 -3.20 9.89
C GLY A 221 -6.39 -2.87 11.32
N TRP A 222 -6.45 -1.58 11.60
CA TRP A 222 -6.85 -0.99 12.89
C TRP A 222 -8.17 -0.25 12.70
N THR A 223 -9.26 -1.02 12.68
CA THR A 223 -10.62 -0.50 12.61
C THR A 223 -11.00 0.19 13.92
N ASP A 224 -11.88 1.17 13.83
CA ASP A 224 -12.38 2.01 14.94
C ASP A 224 -11.29 2.79 15.69
N HIS A 225 -10.09 2.90 15.10
CA HIS A 225 -9.00 3.72 15.62
C HIS A 225 -9.02 5.13 15.02
N ASP A 226 -9.06 6.15 15.88
CA ASP A 226 -9.05 7.55 15.44
C ASP A 226 -7.62 8.06 15.18
N PHE A 227 -7.21 8.01 13.91
CA PHE A 227 -5.97 8.61 13.43
C PHE A 227 -6.08 10.11 13.14
N ARG A 228 -7.19 10.78 13.50
CA ARG A 228 -7.37 12.23 13.33
C ARG A 228 -7.13 12.71 11.90
N GLY A 229 -7.52 11.88 10.93
CA GLY A 229 -7.45 12.19 9.51
C GLY A 229 -6.11 11.90 8.82
N THR A 230 -5.05 11.50 9.53
CA THR A 230 -3.74 11.20 8.92
C THR A 230 -2.97 10.19 9.75
N VAL A 231 -2.38 9.17 9.12
CA VAL A 231 -1.49 8.22 9.77
C VAL A 231 -0.13 8.24 9.08
N THR A 232 0.95 8.37 9.85
CA THR A 232 2.33 8.43 9.36
C THR A 232 3.09 7.20 9.84
N PHE A 233 3.81 6.54 8.93
CA PHE A 233 4.79 5.55 9.34
C PHE A 233 6.05 6.27 9.84
N ALA A 234 6.36 6.13 11.12
CA ALA A 234 7.42 6.89 11.79
C ALA A 234 8.36 5.98 12.58
N VAL A 235 9.52 6.55 12.90
CA VAL A 235 10.54 5.92 13.73
C VAL A 235 10.97 6.91 14.79
N THR A 236 10.76 6.56 16.05
CA THR A 236 11.22 7.35 17.20
C THR A 236 12.44 6.71 17.83
N ARG A 237 13.24 7.56 18.49
CA ARG A 237 14.45 7.15 19.21
C ARG A 237 14.14 7.09 20.69
N GLU A 238 14.55 6.01 21.33
CA GLU A 238 14.50 5.86 22.77
C GLU A 238 15.88 6.15 23.36
N PHE A 239 15.91 6.89 24.46
CA PHE A 239 17.13 7.26 25.16
C PHE A 239 17.06 6.76 26.61
N ASP A 240 18.02 5.96 27.03
CA ASP A 240 18.20 5.52 28.42
C ASP A 240 19.22 6.40 29.17
N ASN A 241 19.06 7.72 29.12
CA ASN A 241 19.99 8.71 29.69
C ASN A 241 21.41 8.71 29.08
N LEU A 242 21.56 8.16 27.86
CA LEU A 242 22.78 8.18 27.06
C LEU A 242 22.69 9.23 25.93
N THR A 243 23.83 9.62 25.36
CA THR A 243 23.90 10.50 24.18
C THR A 243 23.48 9.79 22.89
N GLU A 244 23.66 8.47 22.83
CA GLU A 244 23.21 7.62 21.72
C GLU A 244 21.89 6.93 22.09
N PRO A 245 20.97 6.73 21.13
CA PRO A 245 19.70 6.06 21.38
C PRO A 245 19.91 4.58 21.71
N SER A 246 19.24 4.09 22.75
CA SER A 246 19.31 2.69 23.18
C SER A 246 18.43 1.77 22.32
N ALA A 247 17.40 2.32 21.69
CA ALA A 247 16.53 1.60 20.77
C ALA A 247 15.80 2.55 19.81
N TYR A 248 15.19 1.95 18.79
CA TYR A 248 14.32 2.62 17.82
C TYR A 248 12.96 1.94 17.82
N GLU A 249 11.89 2.73 17.90
CA GLU A 249 10.52 2.24 17.87
C GLU A 249 9.91 2.52 16.49
N LEU A 250 9.41 1.48 15.83
CA LEU A 250 8.61 1.59 14.61
C LEU A 250 7.16 1.80 15.01
N LEU A 251 6.51 2.82 14.44
CA LEU A 251 5.16 3.19 14.84
C LEU A 251 4.32 3.77 13.71
N LEU A 252 3.01 3.72 13.91
CA LEU A 252 2.02 4.47 13.14
C LEU A 252 1.48 5.57 14.05
N GLU A 253 1.84 6.82 13.76
CA GLU A 253 1.37 7.98 14.52
C GLU A 253 0.30 8.76 13.77
N PRO A 254 -0.65 9.37 14.48
CA PRO A 254 -1.57 10.32 13.89
C PRO A 254 -0.78 11.61 13.54
N ALA A 255 -1.43 12.57 12.86
CA ALA A 255 -0.80 13.86 12.56
C ALA A 255 -0.04 14.44 13.78
N PRO A 256 1.20 14.95 13.58
CA PRO A 256 2.04 15.38 14.69
C PRO A 256 1.34 16.45 15.54
N GLN A 257 1.23 16.19 16.84
CA GLN A 257 0.93 17.25 17.81
C GLN A 257 2.14 18.18 17.92
N PRO A 258 1.94 19.49 18.17
CA PRO A 258 3.04 20.33 18.64
C PRO A 258 3.64 19.67 19.88
N ALA A 259 4.96 19.47 19.86
CA ALA A 259 5.70 18.71 20.85
C ALA A 259 5.36 19.17 22.28
N THR A 260 4.55 18.38 22.99
CA THR A 260 4.58 18.39 24.45
C THR A 260 5.77 17.54 24.83
N ASN A 261 6.77 18.15 25.49
CA ASN A 261 8.00 17.49 25.97
C ASN A 261 7.77 16.01 26.28
N PRO A 262 8.48 15.07 25.63
CA PRO A 262 8.45 13.68 26.04
C PRO A 262 9.09 13.64 27.43
N GLY A 263 8.26 13.55 28.47
CA GLY A 263 8.76 13.33 29.82
C GLY A 263 9.63 12.08 29.83
N ASN A 264 10.75 12.12 30.55
CA ASN A 264 11.74 11.06 30.76
C ASN A 264 11.20 9.79 31.45
N ASN A 265 9.93 9.44 31.25
CA ASN A 265 9.35 8.23 31.79
C ASN A 265 9.56 7.10 30.80
N ARG A 266 10.43 6.16 31.17
CA ARG A 266 10.57 4.83 30.55
C ARG A 266 9.19 4.31 30.14
N ARG A 267 8.91 4.29 28.83
CA ARG A 267 7.77 3.56 28.28
C ARG A 267 8.15 2.09 28.32
N LEU A 268 7.92 1.47 29.48
CA LEU A 268 7.96 0.03 29.61
C LEU A 268 7.15 -0.57 28.46
N LEU A 269 7.74 -1.54 27.74
CA LEU A 269 7.05 -2.43 26.81
C LEU A 269 5.98 -3.18 27.60
N GLN A 270 4.86 -2.51 27.83
CA GLN A 270 3.73 -3.13 28.42
C GLN A 270 3.09 -3.89 27.26
N VAL A 271 3.11 -5.22 27.38
CA VAL A 271 2.09 -6.10 26.82
C VAL A 271 0.75 -5.64 27.40
N ARG A 272 0.28 -4.47 26.98
CA ARG A 272 -1.12 -4.11 27.04
C ARG A 272 -1.74 -4.72 25.78
N PRO A 273 -2.97 -5.23 25.83
CA PRO A 273 -3.82 -5.15 24.65
C PRO A 273 -3.75 -3.69 24.18
N ILE A 274 -3.54 -3.49 22.88
CA ILE A 274 -3.55 -2.18 22.22
C ILE A 274 -4.60 -1.30 22.89
N GLY A 275 -4.13 -0.36 23.69
CA GLY A 275 -4.93 0.43 24.61
C GLY A 275 -4.69 1.90 24.31
N SER A 276 -5.79 2.62 24.12
CA SER A 276 -5.94 4.00 23.65
C SER A 276 -5.22 5.06 24.52
N GLY A 277 -3.89 5.01 24.57
CA GLY A 277 -3.05 6.01 25.20
C GLY A 277 -2.40 6.91 24.16
N GLY A 278 -3.20 7.74 23.47
CA GLY A 278 -2.69 8.81 22.61
C GLY A 278 -2.39 8.43 21.16
N GLY A 279 -3.37 7.89 20.43
CA GLY A 279 -3.44 7.84 18.95
C GLY A 279 -2.32 7.10 18.17
N THR A 280 -1.18 6.81 18.78
CA THR A 280 -0.02 6.16 18.18
C THR A 280 -0.06 4.66 18.41
N LEU A 281 0.28 3.88 17.38
CA LEU A 281 0.39 2.42 17.43
C LEU A 281 1.85 2.01 17.29
N ASN A 282 2.36 1.27 18.26
CA ASN A 282 3.70 0.70 18.19
C ASN A 282 3.66 -0.61 17.39
N LEU A 283 4.50 -0.70 16.35
CA LEU A 283 4.63 -1.89 15.51
C LEU A 283 5.71 -2.82 16.04
N ASN A 284 6.91 -2.30 16.31
CA ASN A 284 8.00 -3.06 16.93
C ASN A 284 9.05 -2.13 17.57
N LYS A 285 9.93 -2.68 18.41
CA LYS A 285 11.12 -2.02 18.95
C LYS A 285 12.37 -2.79 18.54
N ILE A 286 13.34 -2.09 17.95
CA ILE A 286 14.60 -2.66 17.47
C ILE A 286 15.80 -1.97 18.16
N ASN A 287 16.90 -2.70 18.30
CA ASN A 287 18.11 -2.27 19.02
C ASN A 287 19.19 -1.70 18.09
N TYR A 288 18.83 -1.34 16.86
CA TYR A 288 19.72 -0.71 15.88
C TYR A 288 18.98 0.41 15.15
N ASN A 289 19.73 1.20 14.37
CA ASN A 289 19.17 2.35 13.65
C ASN A 289 18.08 1.95 12.65
N GLY A 290 16.82 2.20 13.02
CA GLY A 290 15.64 1.93 12.21
C GLY A 290 15.26 3.02 11.21
N THR A 291 16.01 4.12 11.09
CA THR A 291 15.60 5.26 10.25
C THR A 291 15.44 4.93 8.77
N ILE A 292 16.13 3.88 8.30
CA ILE A 292 15.92 3.28 6.99
C ILE A 292 15.00 2.07 7.19
N SER A 293 13.70 2.35 7.22
CA SER A 293 12.66 1.32 7.28
C SER A 293 11.55 1.64 6.29
N TYR A 294 10.77 0.63 5.95
CA TYR A 294 9.55 0.82 5.17
C TYR A 294 8.48 -0.19 5.59
N LEU A 295 7.22 0.20 5.43
CA LEU A 295 6.05 -0.64 5.67
C LEU A 295 5.42 -1.01 4.32
N ARG A 296 5.29 -2.29 4.01
CA ARG A 296 4.79 -2.76 2.71
C ARG A 296 3.58 -3.67 2.85
N LEU A 297 2.61 -3.48 1.96
CA LEU A 297 1.51 -4.40 1.69
C LEU A 297 1.93 -5.39 0.59
N GLY A 298 2.28 -6.61 0.98
CA GLY A 298 2.74 -7.67 0.08
C GLY A 298 1.65 -8.15 -0.89
N SER A 299 2.05 -8.82 -1.97
CA SER A 299 1.13 -9.45 -2.94
C SER A 299 0.28 -10.57 -2.35
N ASP A 300 0.68 -11.12 -1.21
CA ASP A 300 -0.07 -12.08 -0.41
C ASP A 300 -1.14 -11.42 0.49
N GLY A 301 -1.15 -10.08 0.55
CA GLY A 301 -2.03 -9.29 1.41
C GLY A 301 -1.47 -9.07 2.82
N SER A 302 -0.26 -9.55 3.13
CA SER A 302 0.37 -9.32 4.42
C SER A 302 0.96 -7.91 4.52
N LEU A 303 0.79 -7.27 5.68
CA LEU A 303 1.41 -5.98 5.97
C LEU A 303 2.66 -6.22 6.82
N LYS A 304 3.82 -5.80 6.30
CA LYS A 304 5.13 -6.08 6.92
C LYS A 304 6.01 -4.84 6.96
N ALA A 305 6.78 -4.67 8.02
CA ALA A 305 7.84 -3.66 8.06
C ALA A 305 9.20 -4.32 7.85
N PHE A 306 10.06 -3.64 7.11
CA PHE A 306 11.43 -4.05 6.88
C PHE A 306 12.36 -2.93 7.30
N SER A 307 13.43 -3.29 8.02
CA SER A 307 14.43 -2.34 8.51
C SER A 307 15.79 -2.73 7.98
N TYR A 308 16.57 -1.72 7.59
CA TYR A 308 17.92 -1.90 7.08
C TYR A 308 18.92 -1.96 8.23
N PHE A 309 19.65 -3.08 8.33
CA PHE A 309 20.69 -3.30 9.31
C PHE A 309 22.09 -3.18 8.65
N PRO A 310 22.75 -2.00 8.75
CA PRO A 310 23.98 -1.70 8.00
C PRO A 310 25.22 -2.48 8.43
N ALA A 311 25.17 -3.11 9.62
CA ALA A 311 26.27 -3.90 10.17
C ALA A 311 26.28 -5.35 9.63
N ALA A 312 25.20 -5.79 8.99
CA ALA A 312 25.20 -7.05 8.27
C ALA A 312 26.07 -6.96 7.00
N THR A 313 26.75 -8.06 6.68
CA THR A 313 27.54 -8.22 5.45
C THR A 313 26.76 -8.92 4.33
N TYR A 314 25.61 -9.52 4.66
CA TYR A 314 24.66 -10.16 3.76
C TYR A 314 23.27 -10.05 4.38
N LEU A 315 22.20 -10.05 3.56
CA LEU A 315 20.81 -9.96 4.04
C LEU A 315 20.56 -8.74 4.93
N GLU A 316 20.93 -7.53 4.50
CA GLU A 316 20.82 -6.33 5.34
C GLU A 316 19.37 -5.89 5.62
N TRP A 317 18.38 -6.48 4.97
CA TRP A 317 16.97 -6.21 5.23
C TRP A 317 16.37 -7.27 6.14
N GLU A 318 15.97 -6.86 7.34
CA GLU A 318 15.25 -7.71 8.29
C GLU A 318 13.75 -7.43 8.21
N GLU A 319 12.92 -8.48 8.25
CA GLU A 319 11.47 -8.36 8.50
C GLU A 319 11.26 -8.06 9.99
N THR A 320 11.08 -6.79 10.34
CA THR A 320 10.98 -6.34 11.73
C THR A 320 9.55 -6.31 12.25
N PHE A 321 8.53 -6.39 11.39
CA PHE A 321 7.15 -6.49 11.82
C PHE A 321 6.32 -7.22 10.78
N ALA A 322 5.34 -8.00 11.24
CA ALA A 322 4.30 -8.59 10.41
C ALA A 322 2.95 -8.53 11.14
N PHE A 323 1.96 -7.92 10.49
CA PHE A 323 0.59 -7.83 11.02
C PHE A 323 -0.03 -9.22 11.18
N PHE A 324 0.17 -10.10 10.19
CA PHE A 324 -0.27 -11.50 10.26
C PHE A 324 0.87 -12.38 10.78
N SER A 325 1.03 -12.42 12.10
CA SER A 325 2.06 -13.16 12.82
C SER A 325 1.51 -13.81 14.09
N ASN A 326 2.29 -14.69 14.73
CA ASN A 326 1.91 -15.27 16.02
C ASN A 326 1.82 -14.24 17.15
N TYR A 327 2.39 -13.04 16.96
CA TYR A 327 2.44 -11.98 17.97
C TYR A 327 1.30 -10.97 17.82
N PHE A 328 0.80 -10.75 16.60
CA PHE A 328 -0.17 -9.70 16.32
C PHE A 328 -1.54 -10.28 15.93
N VAL A 329 -1.77 -10.59 14.66
CA VAL A 329 -2.93 -11.38 14.21
C VAL A 329 -2.45 -12.72 13.69
N ARG A 330 -3.03 -13.82 14.18
CA ARG A 330 -2.72 -15.17 13.70
C ARG A 330 -2.78 -15.27 12.18
N GLN A 331 -1.85 -16.03 11.61
CA GLN A 331 -1.68 -16.17 10.15
C GLN A 331 -2.95 -16.68 9.43
N CYS A 332 -3.78 -17.49 10.09
CA CYS A 332 -5.06 -17.94 9.52
C CYS A 332 -6.04 -16.78 9.19
N GLY A 333 -5.83 -15.58 9.75
CA GLY A 333 -6.62 -14.39 9.41
C GLY A 333 -6.32 -13.83 8.02
N LEU A 334 -5.23 -14.26 7.38
CA LEU A 334 -4.89 -13.82 6.04
C LEU A 334 -5.78 -14.52 5.00
N PRO A 335 -6.41 -13.79 4.05
CA PRO A 335 -7.44 -14.32 3.14
C PRO A 335 -6.98 -15.51 2.31
N THR A 336 -5.69 -15.56 1.95
CA THR A 336 -5.12 -16.59 1.07
C THR A 336 -4.03 -17.42 1.74
N PHE A 337 -3.94 -17.42 3.07
CA PHE A 337 -2.95 -18.22 3.80
C PHE A 337 -2.98 -19.71 3.41
N CYS A 338 -4.18 -20.29 3.29
CA CYS A 338 -4.36 -21.68 2.84
C CYS A 338 -4.91 -21.80 1.42
N GLY A 339 -4.60 -20.82 0.56
CA GLY A 339 -5.14 -20.71 -0.79
C GLY A 339 -6.54 -20.09 -0.82
N ASP A 340 -7.27 -20.28 -1.92
CA ASP A 340 -8.58 -19.64 -2.12
C ASP A 340 -9.73 -20.34 -1.35
N TYR A 341 -9.50 -21.57 -0.84
CA TYR A 341 -10.48 -22.32 -0.06
C TYR A 341 -9.87 -23.43 0.81
N GLY A 342 -9.02 -23.07 1.78
CA GLY A 342 -8.34 -24.02 2.67
C GLY A 342 -8.77 -23.91 4.12
N TYR A 343 -8.72 -25.02 4.85
CA TYR A 343 -9.02 -25.08 6.29
C TYR A 343 -7.73 -24.90 7.12
N CYS A 344 -7.71 -23.88 7.97
CA CYS A 344 -6.54 -23.48 8.76
C CYS A 344 -6.74 -23.78 10.26
N ASP A 345 -5.78 -24.48 10.86
CA ASP A 345 -5.73 -24.76 12.29
C ASP A 345 -4.37 -24.33 12.85
N ARG A 346 -4.37 -23.38 13.80
CA ARG A 346 -3.15 -22.90 14.48
C ARG A 346 -1.99 -22.53 13.54
N GLY A 347 -2.31 -21.87 12.42
CA GLY A 347 -1.30 -21.46 11.43
C GLY A 347 -0.83 -22.58 10.50
N MET A 348 -1.54 -23.71 10.46
CA MET A 348 -1.27 -24.81 9.52
C MET A 348 -2.48 -25.03 8.61
N CYS A 349 -2.23 -25.29 7.33
CA CYS A 349 -3.26 -25.65 6.38
C CYS A 349 -3.50 -27.17 6.44
N VAL A 350 -4.61 -27.57 7.05
CA VAL A 350 -4.85 -28.98 7.44
C VAL A 350 -5.84 -29.70 6.52
N GLY A 351 -6.55 -29.00 5.63
CA GLY A 351 -7.34 -29.69 4.61
C GLY A 351 -8.11 -28.81 3.62
N CYS A 352 -8.65 -29.45 2.58
CA CYS A 352 -9.65 -28.86 1.69
C CYS A 352 -11.05 -29.36 2.11
N PRO A 353 -11.99 -28.47 2.48
CA PRO A 353 -13.35 -28.91 2.81
C PRO A 353 -14.11 -29.37 1.56
N THR A 354 -14.90 -30.44 1.69
CA THR A 354 -15.75 -30.98 0.62
C THR A 354 -17.09 -31.47 1.17
N PRO A 355 -18.10 -31.76 0.31
CA PRO A 355 -19.35 -32.38 0.75
C PRO A 355 -19.16 -33.75 1.44
N LYS A 356 -18.04 -34.45 1.17
CA LYS A 356 -17.70 -35.75 1.78
C LYS A 356 -16.84 -35.62 3.04
N GLY A 357 -16.58 -34.41 3.51
CA GLY A 357 -15.69 -34.13 4.63
C GLY A 357 -14.39 -33.43 4.22
N LEU A 358 -13.40 -33.45 5.11
CA LEU A 358 -12.13 -32.76 4.92
C LEU A 358 -11.12 -33.68 4.19
N LEU A 359 -10.66 -33.25 3.02
CA LEU A 359 -9.55 -33.91 2.31
C LEU A 359 -8.22 -33.30 2.73
N ALA A 360 -7.12 -34.00 2.43
CA ALA A 360 -5.76 -33.47 2.60
C ALA A 360 -5.61 -32.12 1.86
N TRP A 361 -4.86 -31.20 2.47
CA TRP A 361 -4.65 -29.88 1.89
C TRP A 361 -3.77 -29.95 0.63
N SER A 362 -4.04 -29.06 -0.31
CA SER A 362 -3.16 -28.76 -1.45
C SER A 362 -3.32 -27.30 -1.85
N ASP A 363 -2.35 -26.76 -2.58
CA ASP A 363 -2.44 -25.47 -3.25
C ASP A 363 -3.63 -25.36 -4.22
N LYS A 364 -4.19 -26.50 -4.64
CA LYS A 364 -5.38 -26.62 -5.50
C LYS A 364 -6.70 -26.63 -4.73
N CYS A 365 -6.71 -26.45 -3.40
CA CYS A 365 -7.96 -26.29 -2.66
C CYS A 365 -8.74 -25.10 -3.24
N ALA A 366 -9.85 -25.39 -3.90
CA ALA A 366 -10.61 -24.40 -4.64
C ALA A 366 -12.08 -24.39 -4.20
N PRO A 367 -12.71 -23.21 -4.16
CA PRO A 367 -14.12 -23.12 -3.86
C PRO A 367 -14.94 -23.70 -5.04
N PRO A 368 -16.21 -24.06 -4.79
CA PRO A 368 -17.17 -24.36 -5.84
C PRO A 368 -17.29 -23.24 -6.88
N LYS A 369 -17.57 -23.57 -8.14
CA LYS A 369 -17.61 -22.57 -9.22
C LYS A 369 -18.95 -21.82 -9.23
N THR A 370 -18.91 -20.49 -9.19
CA THR A 370 -20.12 -19.62 -9.19
C THR A 370 -21.06 -19.85 -10.37
N THR A 371 -20.52 -20.20 -11.55
CA THR A 371 -21.29 -20.50 -12.77
C THR A 371 -22.25 -21.68 -12.64
N GLN A 372 -22.09 -22.50 -11.59
CA GLN A 372 -22.97 -23.62 -11.28
C GLN A 372 -24.30 -23.18 -10.65
N PHE A 373 -24.36 -22.00 -10.04
CA PHE A 373 -25.46 -21.60 -9.14
C PHE A 373 -26.48 -20.66 -9.77
N CYS A 374 -26.16 -20.01 -10.89
CA CYS A 374 -27.09 -19.14 -11.61
C CYS A 374 -27.10 -19.47 -13.11
N SER A 375 -28.29 -19.59 -13.69
CA SER A 375 -28.50 -19.66 -15.14
C SER A 375 -29.52 -18.60 -15.53
N GLY A 376 -29.15 -17.65 -16.40
CA GLY A 376 -30.05 -16.57 -16.81
C GLY A 376 -30.44 -15.59 -15.70
N GLY A 377 -29.59 -15.38 -14.68
CA GLY A 377 -29.84 -14.39 -13.61
C GLY A 377 -30.82 -14.83 -12.52
N LYS A 378 -31.34 -16.07 -12.56
CA LYS A 378 -32.13 -16.68 -11.48
C LYS A 378 -31.34 -17.85 -10.87
N GLY A 379 -31.37 -17.95 -9.53
CA GLY A 379 -30.70 -19.01 -8.79
C GLY A 379 -31.29 -20.39 -9.12
N LYS A 380 -30.43 -21.37 -9.39
CA LYS A 380 -30.84 -22.79 -9.45
C LYS A 380 -31.10 -23.30 -8.02
N ALA A 381 -31.74 -24.46 -7.88
CA ALA A 381 -31.72 -25.18 -6.62
C ALA A 381 -30.27 -25.57 -6.30
N VAL A 382 -29.71 -25.02 -5.23
CA VAL A 382 -28.32 -25.25 -4.81
C VAL A 382 -28.29 -26.02 -3.50
N ASN A 383 -27.45 -27.05 -3.44
CA ASN A 383 -27.23 -27.82 -2.22
C ASN A 383 -26.14 -27.16 -1.37
N TYR A 384 -26.19 -27.42 -0.07
CA TYR A 384 -25.22 -26.89 0.88
C TYR A 384 -24.64 -28.04 1.71
N TYR A 385 -23.33 -28.02 1.93
CA TYR A 385 -22.70 -28.82 2.98
C TYR A 385 -22.27 -27.92 4.14
N LYS A 386 -22.25 -28.50 5.34
CA LYS A 386 -21.97 -27.78 6.58
C LYS A 386 -20.56 -28.04 7.07
N ILE A 387 -19.93 -27.02 7.62
CA ILE A 387 -18.66 -27.10 8.36
C ILE A 387 -18.90 -26.45 9.72
N VAL A 388 -18.67 -27.20 10.80
CA VAL A 388 -18.94 -26.75 12.17
C VAL A 388 -17.64 -26.27 12.84
N GLY A 389 -17.72 -25.23 13.67
CA GLY A 389 -16.58 -24.71 14.41
C GLY A 389 -15.59 -23.98 13.50
N VAL A 390 -16.13 -23.17 12.59
CA VAL A 390 -15.35 -22.47 11.57
C VAL A 390 -15.76 -21.01 11.46
N GLU A 391 -14.78 -20.15 11.32
CA GLU A 391 -14.96 -18.72 11.11
C GLU A 391 -14.39 -18.30 9.76
N HIS A 392 -15.00 -17.26 9.19
CA HIS A 392 -14.50 -16.63 7.97
C HIS A 392 -13.30 -15.75 8.28
N PHE A 393 -12.34 -15.60 7.36
CA PHE A 393 -11.14 -14.77 7.60
C PHE A 393 -11.45 -13.30 7.96
N THR A 394 -12.62 -12.78 7.57
CA THR A 394 -13.05 -11.42 7.93
C THR A 394 -13.66 -11.33 9.33
N GLY A 395 -14.08 -12.44 9.92
CA GLY A 395 -14.79 -12.51 11.20
C GLY A 395 -14.14 -11.68 12.31
N PRO A 396 -12.81 -11.75 12.50
CA PRO A 396 -12.12 -10.93 13.50
C PRO A 396 -12.22 -9.41 13.31
N TYR A 397 -12.67 -8.92 12.15
CA TYR A 397 -12.62 -7.49 11.78
C TYR A 397 -13.98 -6.87 11.43
N VAL A 398 -14.92 -7.69 10.97
CA VAL A 398 -16.31 -7.25 10.77
C VAL A 398 -17.11 -7.68 12.00
N ASN A 399 -18.17 -6.97 12.37
CA ASN A 399 -19.06 -7.31 13.50
C ASN A 399 -19.86 -8.63 13.31
N ASP A 400 -19.21 -9.68 12.80
CA ASP A 400 -19.67 -11.05 12.62
C ASP A 400 -20.89 -11.23 11.71
N GLY A 401 -21.16 -10.25 10.85
CA GLY A 401 -22.29 -10.25 9.93
C GLY A 401 -23.51 -9.47 10.43
N GLN A 402 -24.61 -9.60 9.69
CA GLN A 402 -25.87 -8.90 9.94
C GLN A 402 -26.81 -9.75 10.79
N GLY A 403 -27.55 -9.12 11.69
CA GLY A 403 -28.54 -9.81 12.51
C GLY A 403 -29.24 -8.88 13.49
N PRO A 404 -30.15 -9.43 14.32
CA PRO A 404 -30.51 -10.85 14.39
C PRO A 404 -31.35 -11.33 13.18
N THR A 405 -31.09 -12.54 12.67
CA THR A 405 -31.82 -13.16 11.53
C THR A 405 -31.87 -14.68 11.67
N SER A 406 -32.84 -15.37 11.08
CA SER A 406 -32.86 -16.83 11.07
C SER A 406 -31.84 -17.41 10.08
N VAL A 407 -31.41 -18.67 10.30
CA VAL A 407 -30.56 -19.41 9.37
C VAL A 407 -31.22 -19.58 7.99
N ASN A 408 -32.54 -19.74 7.96
CA ASN A 408 -33.31 -19.89 6.72
C ASN A 408 -33.35 -18.58 5.93
N ASP A 409 -33.47 -17.43 6.60
CA ASP A 409 -33.40 -16.13 5.94
C ASP A 409 -31.99 -15.85 5.42
N CYS A 410 -30.95 -16.23 6.16
CA CYS A 410 -29.56 -16.14 5.73
C CYS A 410 -29.32 -16.98 4.46
N LYS A 411 -29.82 -18.22 4.45
CA LYS A 411 -29.81 -19.09 3.27
C LYS A 411 -30.53 -18.43 2.09
N ALA A 412 -31.75 -17.94 2.30
CA ALA A 412 -32.55 -17.32 1.25
C ALA A 412 -31.86 -16.07 0.66
N LYS A 413 -31.14 -15.28 1.46
CA LYS A 413 -30.30 -14.18 0.97
C LYS A 413 -29.17 -14.69 0.08
N CYS A 414 -28.45 -15.73 0.50
CA CYS A 414 -27.36 -16.32 -0.28
C CYS A 414 -27.86 -17.00 -1.57
N ASP A 415 -29.04 -17.62 -1.56
CA ASP A 415 -29.65 -18.26 -2.74
C ASP A 415 -29.97 -17.22 -3.84
N ARG A 416 -30.40 -16.01 -3.43
CA ARG A 416 -30.71 -14.90 -4.34
C ARG A 416 -29.47 -14.19 -4.88
N ASP A 417 -28.35 -14.26 -4.16
CA ASP A 417 -27.10 -13.64 -4.57
C ASP A 417 -26.22 -14.63 -5.37
N CYS A 418 -26.10 -14.39 -6.67
CA CYS A 418 -25.26 -15.20 -7.56
C CYS A 418 -23.77 -15.13 -7.23
N LYS A 419 -23.31 -14.09 -6.51
CA LYS A 419 -21.92 -13.98 -6.08
C LYS A 419 -21.66 -14.73 -4.77
N CYS A 420 -22.70 -15.05 -4.00
CA CYS A 420 -22.56 -15.75 -2.73
C CYS A 420 -22.11 -17.20 -2.96
N LEU A 421 -20.93 -17.56 -2.45
CA LEU A 421 -20.39 -18.93 -2.49
C LEU A 421 -20.85 -19.76 -1.28
N GLY A 422 -21.21 -19.07 -0.20
CA GLY A 422 -21.68 -19.68 1.04
C GLY A 422 -21.98 -18.60 2.08
N TYR A 423 -22.37 -19.02 3.26
CA TYR A 423 -22.61 -18.11 4.39
C TYR A 423 -22.14 -18.74 5.69
N PHE A 424 -21.75 -17.87 6.62
CA PHE A 424 -21.35 -18.23 7.97
C PHE A 424 -22.43 -17.74 8.92
N TYR A 425 -22.88 -18.61 9.81
CA TYR A 425 -23.97 -18.31 10.73
C TYR A 425 -23.53 -18.58 12.17
N LYS A 426 -23.58 -17.54 13.02
CA LYS A 426 -23.32 -17.66 14.46
C LYS A 426 -24.63 -17.96 15.17
N GLU A 427 -24.81 -19.21 15.61
CA GLU A 427 -26.11 -19.68 16.14
C GLU A 427 -26.54 -18.95 17.41
N LYS A 428 -25.61 -18.67 18.33
CA LYS A 428 -25.89 -17.95 19.59
C LYS A 428 -26.39 -16.52 19.35
N ASP A 429 -25.72 -15.78 18.47
CA ASP A 429 -26.00 -14.36 18.22
C ASP A 429 -27.02 -14.13 17.11
N LYS A 430 -27.42 -15.20 16.41
CA LYS A 430 -28.32 -15.15 15.24
C LYS A 430 -27.80 -14.19 14.16
N LYS A 431 -26.48 -14.18 13.95
CA LYS A 431 -25.81 -13.34 12.94
C LYS A 431 -25.48 -14.13 11.68
N CYS A 432 -25.64 -13.47 10.54
CA CYS A 432 -25.44 -14.02 9.20
C CYS A 432 -24.38 -13.21 8.44
N LEU A 433 -23.34 -13.90 7.98
CA LEU A 433 -22.30 -13.35 7.12
C LEU A 433 -22.35 -14.05 5.76
N LEU A 434 -22.74 -13.33 4.71
CA LEU A 434 -22.67 -13.82 3.34
C LEU A 434 -21.22 -13.73 2.85
N ALA A 435 -20.74 -14.78 2.19
CA ALA A 435 -19.37 -14.89 1.74
C ALA A 435 -19.31 -14.99 0.21
N PRO A 436 -19.06 -13.86 -0.49
CA PRO A 436 -18.80 -13.88 -1.92
C PRO A 436 -17.37 -14.37 -2.26
N LEU A 437 -16.49 -14.40 -1.26
CA LEU A 437 -15.16 -14.97 -1.27
C LEU A 437 -15.06 -15.85 -0.02
N LEU A 438 -14.58 -17.10 -0.15
CA LEU A 438 -14.44 -18.00 1.00
C LEU A 438 -13.06 -17.89 1.66
N GLY A 439 -11.98 -17.93 0.85
CA GLY A 439 -10.61 -17.78 1.34
C GLY A 439 -10.21 -18.83 2.37
N THR A 440 -9.25 -18.47 3.22
CA THR A 440 -8.87 -19.26 4.40
C THR A 440 -10.05 -19.36 5.37
N LEU A 441 -10.39 -20.59 5.73
CA LEU A 441 -11.34 -20.91 6.79
C LEU A 441 -10.61 -21.11 8.10
N ILE A 442 -10.98 -20.36 9.14
CA ILE A 442 -10.32 -20.43 10.44
C ILE A 442 -11.03 -21.48 11.30
N LYS A 443 -10.32 -22.50 11.77
CA LYS A 443 -10.85 -23.39 12.78
C LYS A 443 -11.00 -22.65 14.11
N ASP A 444 -12.23 -22.61 14.61
CA ASP A 444 -12.54 -22.13 15.94
C ASP A 444 -13.50 -23.09 16.65
N ALA A 445 -12.90 -24.03 17.39
CA ALA A 445 -13.61 -25.05 18.14
C ALA A 445 -14.48 -24.49 19.28
N ASN A 446 -14.28 -23.23 19.69
CA ASN A 446 -15.02 -22.61 20.78
C ASN A 446 -16.25 -21.82 20.29
N THR A 447 -16.45 -21.72 18.97
CA THR A 447 -17.58 -20.97 18.40
C THR A 447 -18.78 -21.85 18.10
N SER A 448 -19.97 -21.25 18.18
CA SER A 448 -21.19 -21.81 17.58
C SER A 448 -21.32 -21.38 16.10
N SER A 449 -20.20 -21.14 15.43
CA SER A 449 -20.17 -20.68 14.04
C SER A 449 -20.21 -21.89 13.12
N VAL A 450 -21.14 -21.85 12.18
CA VAL A 450 -21.33 -22.91 11.18
C VAL A 450 -21.26 -22.27 9.79
N ALA A 451 -20.38 -22.78 8.94
CA ALA A 451 -20.35 -22.41 7.53
C ALA A 451 -21.24 -23.34 6.72
N TYR A 452 -21.97 -22.75 5.77
CA TYR A 452 -22.83 -23.41 4.82
C TYR A 452 -22.32 -23.06 3.42
N ILE A 453 -21.72 -24.03 2.73
CA ILE A 453 -21.03 -23.81 1.47
C ILE A 453 -21.83 -24.46 0.33
N LYS A 454 -22.06 -23.71 -0.75
CA LYS A 454 -22.75 -24.21 -1.95
C LYS A 454 -21.94 -25.33 -2.61
N TYR A 455 -22.55 -26.27 -3.33
CA TYR A 455 -21.83 -27.23 -4.17
C TYR A 455 -22.66 -27.77 -5.33
#